data_AF-A0A0G1UDI1-F1
#
_entry.id   AF-A0A0G1UDI1-F1
#
_cell.length_a   1.000
_cell.length_b   1.000
_cell.length_c   1.000
_cell.angle_alpha   90.00
_cell.angle_beta   90.00
_cell.angle_gamma   90.00
#
_symmetry.space_group_name_H-M   'P 1'
#
loop_
_entity.id
_entity.type
_entity.pdbx_description
1 polymer ?
#
loop_
_entity_poly.entity_id
_entity_poly.type
_entity_poly.pdbx_seq_one_letter_code
_entity_poly.pdbx_strand_id
1 'polypeptide(L)'
;MKDGDPCIAASPYADIAIFRAIVNDVNFSDYSYSSNFGVEGRDGKETVKLGASLCVTDNLAGKKGVVYVFNRDGFRLHEAGVMEWRCDIEMAPSEKIEVCADDIVLPIENLEE
;
A
#
# COMPACT_ATOMS: atom_id res chain seq x y z
N MET A 1 -0.60 -13.74 16.77
CA MET A 1 0.83 -14.03 16.57
C MET A 1 1.51 -12.68 16.54
N LYS A 2 2.51 -12.41 17.40
CA LYS A 2 3.27 -11.16 17.30
C LYS A 2 4.27 -11.36 16.17
N ASP A 3 4.31 -10.42 15.23
CA ASP A 3 5.26 -10.44 14.12
C ASP A 3 6.67 -10.40 14.72
N GLY A 4 7.53 -11.35 14.34
CA GLY A 4 8.88 -11.46 14.90
C GLY A 4 9.76 -10.33 14.39
N ASP A 5 10.64 -9.78 15.23
CA ASP A 5 11.60 -8.77 14.79
C ASP A 5 12.84 -9.42 14.15
N PRO A 6 13.29 -8.96 12.96
CA PRO A 6 12.64 -7.98 12.08
C PRO A 6 11.57 -8.62 11.17
N CYS A 7 10.42 -7.96 10.99
CA CYS A 7 9.40 -8.36 10.00
C CYS A 7 9.14 -7.23 9.01
N ILE A 8 9.56 -7.40 7.77
CA ILE A 8 9.22 -6.50 6.67
C ILE A 8 7.94 -7.01 6.01
N ALA A 9 6.86 -6.23 6.09
CA ALA A 9 5.64 -6.48 5.33
C ALA A 9 5.69 -5.70 4.01
N ALA A 10 5.46 -6.41 2.90
CA ALA A 10 5.48 -5.85 1.55
C ALA A 10 4.25 -6.28 0.75
N SER A 11 3.86 -5.46 -0.23
CA SER A 11 2.85 -5.79 -1.22
C SER A 11 3.52 -6.06 -2.56
N PRO A 12 3.06 -7.06 -3.35
CA PRO A 12 3.54 -7.26 -4.71
C PRO A 12 2.87 -6.28 -5.69
N TYR A 13 1.89 -5.48 -5.25
CA TYR A 13 1.13 -4.54 -6.08
C TYR A 13 1.68 -3.13 -5.87
N ALA A 14 2.24 -2.55 -6.94
CA ALA A 14 2.80 -1.20 -6.91
C ALA A 14 1.74 -0.15 -6.50
N ASP A 15 0.52 -0.27 -7.03
CA ASP A 15 -0.57 0.67 -6.74
C ASP A 15 -0.92 0.71 -5.24
N ILE A 16 -0.91 -0.45 -4.57
CA ILE A 16 -1.15 -0.53 -3.12
C ILE A 16 0.01 0.11 -2.36
N ALA A 17 1.26 -0.15 -2.78
CA ALA A 17 2.43 0.42 -2.13
C ALA A 17 2.46 1.95 -2.26
N ILE A 18 2.18 2.49 -3.45
CA ILE A 18 2.09 3.93 -3.73
C ILE A 18 0.95 4.55 -2.92
N PHE A 19 -0.24 3.95 -2.96
CA PHE A 19 -1.40 4.42 -2.21
C PHE A 19 -1.12 4.51 -0.72
N ARG A 20 -0.54 3.46 -0.11
CA ARG A 20 -0.19 3.47 1.33
C ARG A 20 0.94 4.44 1.67
N ALA A 21 1.89 4.66 0.75
CA ALA A 21 2.95 5.65 0.96
C ALA A 21 2.42 7.08 1.00
N ILE A 22 1.30 7.35 0.31
CA ILE A 22 0.69 8.68 0.22
C ILE A 22 -0.43 8.84 1.27
N VAL A 23 -1.30 7.86 1.43
CA VAL A 23 -2.46 7.88 2.34
C VAL A 23 -2.06 7.26 3.68
N ASN A 24 -1.59 8.12 4.59
CA ASN A 24 -1.16 7.75 5.93
C ASN A 24 -1.36 8.92 6.92
N ASP A 25 -1.24 8.63 8.21
CA ASP A 25 -1.46 9.58 9.31
C ASP A 25 -0.50 10.78 9.29
N VAL A 26 0.65 10.70 8.61
CA VAL A 26 1.56 11.86 8.49
C VAL A 26 1.02 12.85 7.45
N ASN A 27 0.56 12.33 6.30
CA ASN A 27 0.02 13.18 5.23
C ASN A 27 -1.39 13.69 5.52
N PHE A 28 -2.16 12.99 6.35
CA PHE A 28 -3.55 13.30 6.67
C PHE A 28 -3.81 13.46 8.18
N SER A 29 -2.80 13.91 8.95
CA SER A 29 -2.88 14.08 10.41
C SER A 29 -4.03 14.95 10.89
N ASP A 30 -4.48 15.88 10.05
CA ASP A 30 -5.52 16.86 10.37
C ASP A 30 -6.93 16.34 10.10
N TYR A 31 -7.06 15.11 9.58
CA TYR A 31 -8.33 14.52 9.16
C TYR A 31 -8.61 13.22 9.92
N SER A 32 -9.86 13.04 10.34
CA SER A 32 -10.37 11.70 10.62
C SER A 32 -10.77 11.09 9.28
N TYR A 33 -10.03 10.09 8.82
CA TYR A 33 -10.28 9.46 7.53
C TYR A 33 -10.26 7.93 7.62
N SER A 34 -10.83 7.28 6.62
CA SER A 34 -10.71 5.84 6.40
C SER A 34 -10.10 5.59 5.02
N SER A 35 -9.33 4.50 4.91
CA SER A 35 -8.80 4.02 3.65
C SER A 35 -8.76 2.50 3.64
N ASN A 36 -8.99 1.89 2.49
CA ASN A 36 -8.85 0.47 2.28
C ASN A 36 -8.21 0.17 0.92
N PHE A 37 -7.80 -1.07 0.75
CA PHE A 37 -7.33 -1.60 -0.52
C PHE A 37 -7.63 -3.09 -0.56
N GLY A 38 -7.81 -3.61 -1.77
CA GLY A 38 -8.17 -4.99 -2.02
C GLY A 38 -7.65 -5.49 -3.35
N VAL A 39 -7.60 -6.80 -3.51
CA VAL A 39 -7.37 -7.46 -4.79
C VAL A 39 -8.51 -8.43 -5.02
N GLU A 40 -9.20 -8.26 -6.14
CA GLU A 40 -10.24 -9.17 -6.58
C GLU A 40 -9.72 -10.03 -7.72
N GLY A 41 -9.77 -11.35 -7.54
CA GLY A 41 -9.49 -12.33 -8.58
C GLY A 41 -10.78 -12.77 -9.26
N ARG A 42 -10.94 -12.50 -10.56
CA ARG A 42 -11.99 -13.10 -11.39
C ARG A 42 -11.36 -13.71 -12.63
N ASP A 43 -11.70 -14.97 -12.92
CA ASP A 43 -11.22 -15.71 -14.11
C ASP A 43 -9.69 -15.74 -14.26
N GLY A 44 -8.97 -15.84 -13.14
CA GLY A 44 -7.51 -15.85 -13.12
C GLY A 44 -6.85 -14.49 -13.34
N LYS A 45 -7.63 -13.40 -13.42
CA LYS A 45 -7.14 -12.03 -13.46
C LYS A 45 -7.34 -11.34 -12.12
N GLU A 46 -6.25 -10.82 -11.58
CA GLU A 46 -6.26 -9.99 -10.37
C GLU A 46 -6.49 -8.52 -10.75
N THR A 47 -7.38 -7.85 -10.00
CA THR A 47 -7.65 -6.42 -10.13
C THR A 47 -7.51 -5.77 -8.76
N VAL A 48 -6.66 -4.75 -8.68
CA VAL A 48 -6.48 -3.94 -7.46
C VAL A 48 -7.63 -2.95 -7.34
N LYS A 49 -8.14 -2.78 -6.11
CA LYS A 49 -9.11 -1.76 -5.73
C LYS A 49 -8.54 -0.91 -4.60
N LEU A 50 -8.76 0.40 -4.69
CA LEU A 50 -8.38 1.38 -3.68
C LEU A 50 -9.63 2.11 -3.22
N GLY A 51 -9.74 2.38 -1.93
CA GLY A 51 -10.84 3.16 -1.39
C GLY A 51 -10.38 4.13 -0.31
N ALA A 52 -10.97 5.32 -0.27
CA ALA A 52 -10.72 6.32 0.76
C ALA A 52 -11.94 7.21 1.03
N SER A 53 -11.98 7.85 2.20
CA SER A 53 -12.94 8.93 2.51
C SER A 53 -12.76 10.13 1.57
N LEU A 54 -13.81 10.96 1.41
CA LEU A 54 -13.76 12.15 0.55
C LEU A 54 -12.65 13.12 0.94
N CYS A 55 -12.43 13.29 2.24
CA CYS A 55 -11.37 14.15 2.75
C CYS A 55 -9.98 13.74 2.25
N VAL A 56 -9.76 12.46 1.94
CA VAL A 56 -8.52 11.99 1.33
C VAL A 56 -8.46 12.42 -0.13
N THR A 57 -9.48 12.07 -0.93
CA THR A 57 -9.49 12.35 -2.37
C THR A 57 -9.42 13.84 -2.68
N ASP A 58 -10.06 14.68 -1.85
CA ASP A 58 -10.07 16.14 -2.00
C ASP A 58 -8.73 16.80 -1.62
N ASN A 59 -7.90 16.11 -0.82
CA ASN A 59 -6.66 16.66 -0.27
C ASN A 59 -5.41 15.85 -0.63
N LEU A 60 -5.47 15.02 -1.69
CA LEU A 60 -4.34 14.25 -2.22
C LEU A 60 -3.28 15.14 -2.88
N ALA A 61 -3.69 16.25 -3.47
CA ALA A 61 -2.79 17.12 -4.24
C ALA A 61 -1.59 17.59 -3.38
N GLY A 62 -0.38 17.41 -3.91
CA GLY A 62 0.86 17.80 -3.25
C GLY A 62 1.33 16.86 -2.14
N LYS A 63 0.58 15.79 -1.81
CA LYS A 63 1.04 14.75 -0.88
C LYS A 63 2.11 13.89 -1.53
N LYS A 64 3.10 13.50 -0.74
CA LYS A 64 4.25 12.70 -1.17
C LYS A 64 4.50 11.54 -0.22
N GLY A 65 5.10 10.48 -0.72
CA GLY A 65 5.49 9.31 0.03
C GLY A 65 6.80 8.72 -0.48
N VAL A 66 7.29 7.70 0.22
CA VAL A 66 8.45 6.92 -0.23
C VAL A 66 8.05 5.45 -0.30
N VAL A 67 8.29 4.84 -1.46
CA VAL A 67 8.19 3.40 -1.66
C VAL A 67 9.59 2.78 -1.59
N TYR A 68 9.71 1.71 -0.81
CA TYR A 68 10.91 0.90 -0.70
C TYR A 68 10.75 -0.36 -1.55
N VAL A 69 11.65 -0.56 -2.49
CA VAL A 69 11.68 -1.77 -3.33
C VAL A 69 12.64 -2.77 -2.71
N PHE A 70 12.20 -4.01 -2.58
CA PHE A 70 13.01 -5.11 -2.07
C PHE A 70 13.10 -6.22 -3.11
N ASN A 71 14.21 -6.95 -3.08
CA ASN A 71 14.31 -8.20 -3.82
C ASN A 71 13.34 -9.21 -3.20
N ARG A 72 12.60 -9.93 -4.05
CA ARG A 72 11.64 -10.95 -3.60
C ARG A 72 12.32 -12.11 -2.88
N ASP A 73 13.61 -12.32 -3.15
CA ASP A 73 14.44 -13.36 -2.53
C ASP A 73 14.52 -13.12 -1.01
N GLY A 74 13.78 -13.93 -0.25
CA GLY A 74 13.66 -13.79 1.21
C GLY A 74 12.25 -13.45 1.70
N PHE A 75 11.34 -13.11 0.78
CA PHE A 75 9.92 -12.94 1.11
C PHE A 75 9.12 -14.21 0.87
N ARG A 76 8.19 -14.47 1.78
CA ARG A 76 7.17 -15.53 1.66
C ARG A 76 5.79 -14.93 1.79
N LEU A 77 4.82 -15.52 1.09
CA LEU A 77 3.42 -15.16 1.28
C LEU A 77 3.04 -15.41 2.75
N HIS A 78 2.46 -14.42 3.42
CA HIS A 78 2.13 -14.54 4.83
C HIS A 78 1.10 -15.65 5.07
N GLU A 79 0.00 -15.62 4.31
CA GLU A 79 -1.07 -16.60 4.33
C GLU A 79 -1.67 -16.73 2.92
N ALA A 80 -2.16 -17.91 2.57
CA ALA A 80 -2.81 -18.13 1.27
C ALA A 80 -4.07 -17.27 1.15
N GLY A 81 -4.14 -16.44 0.10
CA GLY A 81 -5.26 -15.51 -0.11
C GLY A 81 -5.07 -14.12 0.50
N VAL A 82 -3.94 -13.86 1.17
CA VAL A 82 -3.59 -12.52 1.69
C VAL A 82 -2.59 -11.85 0.75
N MET A 83 -2.73 -10.53 0.54
CA MET A 83 -1.86 -9.74 -0.35
C MET A 83 -0.52 -9.34 0.29
N GLU A 84 -0.19 -9.90 1.45
CA GLU A 84 0.95 -9.51 2.27
C GLU A 84 2.08 -10.55 2.14
N TRP A 85 3.26 -10.04 1.80
CA TRP A 85 4.50 -10.78 1.77
C TRP A 85 5.34 -10.38 2.97
N ARG A 86 5.96 -11.37 3.63
CA ARG A 86 6.77 -11.14 4.82
C ARG A 86 8.19 -11.65 4.64
N CYS A 87 9.12 -10.89 5.19
CA CYS A 87 10.51 -11.27 5.33
C CYS A 87 10.90 -11.17 6.81
N ASP A 88 11.34 -12.28 7.40
CA ASP A 88 11.73 -12.38 8.81
C ASP A 88 13.25 -12.22 9.02
N ILE A 89 13.95 -11.67 8.02
CA ILE A 89 15.37 -11.33 8.08
C ILE A 89 15.54 -9.86 7.77
N GLU A 90 16.60 -9.27 8.32
CA GLU A 90 16.95 -7.89 8.01
C GLU A 90 17.35 -7.80 6.53
N MET A 91 16.76 -6.84 5.82
CA MET A 91 17.03 -6.59 4.41
C MET A 91 17.08 -5.10 4.12
N ALA A 92 18.08 -4.67 3.37
CA ALA A 92 18.12 -3.33 2.83
C ALA A 92 17.27 -3.26 1.54
N PRO A 93 16.52 -2.17 1.31
CA PRO A 93 15.84 -1.97 0.04
C PRO A 93 16.85 -1.84 -1.09
N SER A 94 16.56 -2.44 -2.24
CA SER A 94 17.34 -2.27 -3.46
C SER A 94 17.15 -0.88 -4.06
N GLU A 95 15.98 -0.27 -3.83
CA GLU A 95 15.65 1.07 -4.34
C GLU A 95 14.73 1.82 -3.37
N LYS A 96 14.81 3.16 -3.41
CA LYS A 96 13.91 4.08 -2.72
C LYS A 96 13.35 5.06 -3.73
N ILE A 97 12.04 5.09 -3.88
CA ILE A 97 11.34 5.89 -4.89
C ILE A 97 10.45 6.90 -4.17
N GLU A 98 10.64 8.19 -4.44
CA GLU A 98 9.69 9.22 -4.02
C GLU A 98 8.48 9.17 -4.97
N VAL A 99 7.28 9.16 -4.40
CA VAL A 99 6.01 9.08 -5.13
C VAL A 99 5.09 10.21 -4.68
N CYS A 100 4.14 10.58 -5.53
CA CYS A 100 3.13 11.60 -5.29
C CYS A 100 1.76 11.15 -5.77
N ALA A 101 0.72 11.96 -5.51
CA ALA A 101 -0.65 11.61 -5.87
C ALA A 101 -0.85 11.27 -7.36
N ASP A 102 -0.08 11.89 -8.25
CA ASP A 102 -0.16 11.64 -9.70
C ASP A 102 0.34 10.24 -10.09
N ASP A 103 1.10 9.57 -9.22
CA ASP A 103 1.54 8.19 -9.41
C ASP A 103 0.44 7.16 -9.06
N ILE A 104 -0.69 7.59 -8.48
CA ILE A 104 -1.87 6.74 -8.28
C ILE A 104 -2.67 6.71 -9.58
N VAL A 105 -2.46 5.66 -10.37
CA VAL A 105 -3.11 5.51 -11.68
C VAL A 105 -4.48 4.82 -11.63
N LEU A 106 -4.81 4.18 -10.50
CA LEU A 106 -6.10 3.54 -10.29
C LEU A 106 -7.11 4.51 -9.67
N PRO A 107 -8.39 4.41 -10.04
CA PRO A 107 -9.44 5.18 -9.36
C PRO A 107 -9.50 4.80 -7.88
N ILE A 108 -9.71 5.79 -7.03
CA ILE A 108 -9.98 5.61 -5.59
C ILE A 108 -11.49 5.70 -5.40
N GLU A 109 -12.11 4.62 -4.93
CA GLU A 109 -13.53 4.57 -4.60
C GLU A 109 -13.79 5.35 -3.31
N ASN A 110 -14.87 6.14 -3.29
CA ASN A 110 -15.28 6.83 -2.07
C ASN A 110 -15.90 5.82 -1.08
N LEU A 111 -15.46 5.86 0.17
CA LEU A 111 -15.95 4.97 1.24
C LEU A 111 -17.14 5.54 2.02
N GLU A 112 -17.55 6.77 1.75
CA GLU A 112 -18.71 7.39 2.39
C GLU A 112 -20.01 6.97 1.68
N GLU A 113 -20.90 6.29 2.41
CA GLU A 113 -22.35 6.18 2.12
C GLU A 113 -23.12 7.36 2.72
#